data_AF-T2J5T9-F1
#
_entry.id   AF-T2J5T9-F1
#
_cell.length_a   1.000
_cell.length_b   1.000
_cell.length_c   1.000
_cell.angle_alpha   90.00
_cell.angle_beta   90.00
_cell.angle_gamma   90.00
#
_symmetry.space_group_name_H-M   'P 1'
#
loop_
_entity.id
_entity.type
_entity.pdbx_description
1 polymer ?
#
loop_
_entity_poly.entity_id
_entity_poly.type
_entity_poly.pdbx_seq_one_letter_code
_entity_poly.pdbx_strand_id
1 'polypeptide(L)'
;MFKQLSLFPENIEGEKKQFQANIQKSGFNYEEIDIGDITFKAGQIEPIHRWYRLTPSYSPDLVKFLIQKLKITEKDYVLDPFSGRGTTSIQCQKQGIKSLGIEINPLLQQVGQKSLIWERENLNLLDDYLLEIYSIINEFKTLSLGSIINQFNTNIPIIHNVFRWWKQDVLKELIICREVMLKQKYSLVKNYLWIALTEACLNCANIHRNHPTITFDDNHNRKINVFEEISQRLEIIKTDLINLDCQIKSFSELGEIRLVQLGESNPPDFYRNFRD
;
A
#
# COMPACT_ATOMS: atom_id res chain seq x y z
N MET A 1 16.41 -34.08 -3.81
CA MET A 1 15.07 -33.80 -3.27
C MET A 1 15.24 -33.63 -1.76
N PHE A 2 15.30 -32.41 -1.24
CA PHE A 2 15.51 -32.19 0.20
C PHE A 2 14.14 -32.27 0.90
N LYS A 3 13.93 -33.34 1.69
CA LYS A 3 12.76 -33.49 2.57
C LYS A 3 13.01 -32.61 3.80
N GLN A 4 12.11 -31.67 4.08
CA GLN A 4 12.19 -30.85 5.29
C GLN A 4 11.95 -31.75 6.51
N LEU A 5 12.91 -31.80 7.43
CA LEU A 5 12.80 -32.59 8.66
C LEU A 5 11.75 -31.93 9.58
N SER A 6 10.69 -32.67 9.91
CA SER A 6 9.67 -32.28 10.88
C SER A 6 9.98 -32.93 12.22
N LEU A 7 9.76 -32.18 13.32
CA LEU A 7 9.79 -32.69 14.70
C LEU A 7 8.56 -33.55 15.04
N PHE A 8 7.54 -33.55 14.18
CA PHE A 8 6.31 -34.31 14.38
C PHE A 8 6.28 -35.55 13.46
N PRO A 9 5.78 -36.68 13.95
CA PRO A 9 5.73 -37.93 13.18
C PRO A 9 4.88 -37.77 11.91
N GLU A 10 5.31 -38.40 10.81
CA GLU A 10 4.60 -38.41 9.52
C GLU A 10 3.30 -39.22 9.64
N ASN A 11 2.23 -38.63 10.16
CA ASN A 11 0.90 -39.26 10.25
C ASN A 11 -0.08 -38.58 9.28
N ILE A 12 0.28 -38.57 7.99
CA ILE A 12 -0.32 -37.69 6.97
C ILE A 12 -1.74 -38.12 6.57
N GLU A 13 -2.17 -39.37 6.82
CA GLU A 13 -3.51 -39.84 6.44
C GLU A 13 -4.62 -39.54 7.48
N GLY A 14 -4.24 -39.22 8.73
CA GLY A 14 -5.18 -39.01 9.83
C GLY A 14 -5.53 -37.55 10.15
N GLU A 15 -4.65 -36.60 9.82
CA GLU A 15 -4.72 -35.22 10.32
C GLU A 15 -5.96 -34.44 9.85
N LYS A 16 -6.40 -34.60 8.60
CA LYS A 16 -7.65 -33.95 8.13
C LYS A 16 -8.87 -34.46 8.90
N LYS A 17 -8.95 -35.77 9.15
CA LYS A 17 -10.03 -36.37 9.95
C LYS A 17 -9.95 -35.92 11.41
N GLN A 18 -8.74 -35.76 11.95
CA GLN A 18 -8.53 -35.31 13.33
C GLN A 18 -8.86 -33.83 13.52
N PHE A 19 -8.48 -32.96 12.59
CA PHE A 19 -8.85 -31.54 12.58
C PHE A 19 -10.38 -31.38 12.50
N GLN A 20 -11.03 -32.04 11.54
CA GLN A 20 -12.49 -31.98 11.40
C GLN A 20 -13.21 -32.56 12.63
N ALA A 21 -12.74 -33.69 13.17
CA ALA A 21 -13.30 -34.27 14.38
C ALA A 21 -13.09 -33.36 15.62
N ASN A 22 -11.96 -32.67 15.72
CA ASN A 22 -11.68 -31.73 16.80
C ASN A 22 -12.57 -30.48 16.70
N ILE A 23 -12.76 -29.95 15.49
CA ILE A 23 -13.70 -28.86 15.21
C ILE A 23 -15.14 -29.27 15.58
N GLN A 24 -15.60 -30.45 15.14
CA GLN A 24 -16.93 -30.96 15.50
C GLN A 24 -17.07 -31.15 17.02
N LYS A 25 -16.06 -31.71 17.70
CA LYS A 25 -16.07 -31.89 19.16
C LYS A 25 -16.03 -30.58 19.94
N SER A 26 -15.42 -29.53 19.38
CA SER A 26 -15.37 -28.21 20.00
C SER A 26 -16.71 -27.47 20.01
N GLY A 27 -17.72 -27.97 19.27
CA GLY A 27 -19.03 -27.33 19.15
C GLY A 27 -19.06 -26.14 18.21
N PHE A 28 -17.97 -25.85 17.49
CA PHE A 28 -17.96 -24.84 16.44
C PHE A 28 -18.59 -25.38 15.16
N ASN A 29 -19.58 -24.65 14.64
CA ASN A 29 -20.11 -24.89 13.29
C ASN A 29 -19.09 -24.35 12.27
N TYR A 30 -18.39 -25.27 11.61
CA TYR A 30 -17.48 -24.94 10.53
C TYR A 30 -18.22 -24.95 9.20
N GLU A 31 -18.19 -23.81 8.51
CA GLU A 31 -18.68 -23.64 7.15
C GLU A 31 -17.45 -23.39 6.27
N GLU A 32 -17.16 -24.28 5.31
CA GLU A 32 -16.15 -24.02 4.29
C GLU A 32 -16.77 -23.19 3.19
N ILE A 33 -16.23 -21.99 2.96
CA ILE A 33 -16.76 -21.04 1.98
C ILE A 33 -15.68 -20.78 0.95
N ASP A 34 -15.97 -21.09 -0.32
CA ASP A 34 -15.10 -20.74 -1.42
C ASP A 34 -15.36 -19.28 -1.84
N ILE A 35 -14.42 -18.42 -1.48
CA ILE A 35 -14.42 -16.98 -1.81
C ILE A 35 -13.26 -16.60 -2.74
N GLY A 36 -12.60 -17.59 -3.35
CA GLY A 36 -11.45 -17.39 -4.23
C GLY A 36 -10.17 -16.97 -3.50
N ASP A 37 -9.27 -16.26 -4.20
CA ASP A 37 -8.00 -15.79 -3.63
C ASP A 37 -8.22 -14.64 -2.64
N ILE A 38 -8.04 -14.92 -1.35
CA ILE A 38 -8.19 -13.97 -0.26
C ILE A 38 -6.94 -13.11 0.02
N THR A 39 -5.91 -13.23 -0.81
CA THR A 39 -4.64 -12.51 -0.64
C THR A 39 -4.61 -11.19 -1.41
N PHE A 40 -3.52 -10.43 -1.26
CA PHE A 40 -3.31 -9.13 -1.89
C PHE A 40 -3.40 -9.13 -3.43
N LYS A 41 -3.26 -10.30 -4.08
CA LYS A 41 -3.17 -10.45 -5.54
C LYS A 41 -4.41 -9.92 -6.26
N ALA A 42 -5.60 -10.25 -5.77
CA ALA A 42 -6.86 -9.76 -6.34
C ALA A 42 -6.92 -8.22 -6.31
N GLY A 43 -6.36 -7.61 -5.27
CA GLY A 43 -6.28 -6.15 -5.16
C GLY A 43 -5.29 -5.48 -6.12
N GLN A 44 -4.43 -6.22 -6.84
CA GLN A 44 -3.50 -5.65 -7.82
C GLN A 44 -4.14 -5.35 -9.17
N ILE A 45 -5.33 -5.89 -9.44
CA ILE A 45 -6.09 -5.64 -10.67
C ILE A 45 -7.34 -4.78 -10.43
N GLU A 46 -7.70 -4.56 -9.16
CA GLU A 46 -8.92 -3.86 -8.76
C GLU A 46 -8.67 -2.33 -8.66
N PRO A 47 -9.51 -1.48 -9.30
CA PRO A 47 -9.31 -0.02 -9.33
C PRO A 47 -9.20 0.60 -7.94
N ILE A 48 -8.31 1.57 -7.73
CA ILE A 48 -8.00 2.18 -6.41
C ILE A 48 -7.17 1.26 -5.51
N HIS A 49 -7.53 -0.03 -5.35
CA HIS A 49 -6.71 -0.96 -4.55
C HIS A 49 -5.35 -1.18 -5.18
N ARG A 50 -5.24 -1.13 -6.50
CA ARG A 50 -3.97 -1.30 -7.23
C ARG A 50 -3.03 -0.08 -7.19
N TRP A 51 -3.43 1.02 -6.57
CA TRP A 51 -2.60 2.23 -6.48
C TRP A 51 -1.37 2.06 -5.60
N TYR A 52 -1.43 1.16 -4.60
CA TYR A 52 -0.32 0.88 -3.71
C TYR A 52 -0.31 -0.59 -3.29
N ARG A 53 0.82 -1.30 -3.45
CA ARG A 53 0.90 -2.73 -3.11
C ARG A 53 1.26 -2.91 -1.63
N LEU A 54 0.50 -3.75 -0.93
CA LEU A 54 0.85 -4.24 0.41
C LEU A 54 0.71 -5.77 0.46
N THR A 55 1.82 -6.50 0.49
CA THR A 55 1.84 -7.97 0.49
C THR A 55 0.96 -8.61 1.59
N PRO A 56 0.95 -8.14 2.85
CA PRO A 56 0.09 -8.70 3.88
C PRO A 56 -1.38 -8.22 3.85
N SER A 57 -1.85 -7.56 2.79
CA SER A 57 -3.28 -7.19 2.69
C SER A 57 -4.15 -8.38 2.26
N TYR A 58 -5.39 -8.44 2.74
CA TYR A 58 -6.41 -9.35 2.24
C TYR A 58 -7.05 -8.85 0.92
N SER A 59 -7.79 -9.71 0.24
CA SER A 59 -8.44 -9.38 -1.02
C SER A 59 -9.63 -8.43 -0.82
N PRO A 60 -9.92 -7.56 -1.81
CA PRO A 60 -11.14 -6.75 -1.78
C PRO A 60 -12.41 -7.61 -1.79
N ASP A 61 -12.36 -8.81 -2.39
CA ASP A 61 -13.50 -9.71 -2.50
C ASP A 61 -13.90 -10.34 -1.16
N LEU A 62 -12.93 -10.56 -0.25
CA LEU A 62 -13.23 -10.93 1.14
C LEU A 62 -14.12 -9.88 1.82
N VAL A 63 -13.83 -8.59 1.63
CA VAL A 63 -14.64 -7.51 2.22
C VAL A 63 -16.04 -7.47 1.61
N LYS A 64 -16.16 -7.58 0.28
CA LYS A 64 -17.46 -7.65 -0.40
C LYS A 64 -18.30 -8.82 0.11
N PHE A 65 -17.68 -9.99 0.25
CA PHE A 65 -18.32 -11.17 0.83
C PHE A 65 -18.83 -10.90 2.25
N LEU A 66 -17.99 -10.33 3.12
CA LEU A 66 -18.38 -10.04 4.50
C LEU A 66 -19.50 -9.00 4.58
N ILE A 67 -19.47 -7.94 3.77
CA ILE A 67 -20.56 -6.96 3.67
C ILE A 67 -21.88 -7.64 3.33
N GLN A 68 -21.88 -8.57 2.36
CA GLN A 68 -23.08 -9.31 1.96
C GLN A 68 -23.53 -10.31 3.04
N LYS A 69 -22.63 -11.14 3.56
CA LYS A 69 -22.93 -12.18 4.57
C LYS A 69 -23.47 -11.56 5.85
N LEU A 70 -22.94 -10.42 6.26
CA LEU A 70 -23.36 -9.67 7.45
C LEU A 70 -24.51 -8.68 7.18
N LYS A 71 -24.96 -8.56 5.92
CA LYS A 71 -26.03 -7.66 5.47
C LYS A 71 -25.79 -6.19 5.85
N ILE A 72 -24.54 -5.75 5.74
CA ILE A 72 -24.14 -4.37 6.02
C ILE A 72 -24.70 -3.45 4.93
N THR A 73 -25.24 -2.31 5.32
CA THR A 73 -25.88 -1.32 4.45
C THR A 73 -25.30 0.09 4.68
N GLU A 74 -25.71 1.06 3.87
CA GLU A 74 -25.36 2.49 4.02
C GLU A 74 -25.80 3.11 5.37
N LYS A 75 -26.67 2.43 6.13
CA LYS A 75 -27.11 2.84 7.47
C LYS A 75 -26.14 2.42 8.57
N ASP A 76 -25.26 1.47 8.26
CA ASP A 76 -24.29 0.92 9.19
C ASP A 76 -22.99 1.72 9.15
N TYR A 77 -22.14 1.46 10.13
CA TYR A 77 -20.81 2.06 10.25
C TYR A 77 -19.78 0.97 10.52
N VAL A 78 -18.77 0.85 9.65
CA VAL A 78 -17.76 -0.22 9.73
C VAL A 78 -16.48 0.30 10.40
N LEU A 79 -16.00 -0.42 11.41
CA LEU A 79 -14.71 -0.14 12.05
C LEU A 79 -13.69 -1.22 11.63
N ASP A 80 -12.54 -0.79 11.12
CA ASP A 80 -11.38 -1.64 10.88
C ASP A 80 -10.22 -1.18 11.78
N PRO A 81 -9.95 -1.87 12.91
CA PRO A 81 -8.93 -1.44 13.86
C PRO A 81 -7.48 -1.66 13.37
N PHE A 82 -7.29 -2.35 12.24
CA PHE A 82 -5.98 -2.68 11.65
C PHE A 82 -6.03 -2.47 10.13
N SER A 83 -6.41 -1.26 9.74
CA SER A 83 -6.83 -0.95 8.37
C SER A 83 -5.74 -1.13 7.32
N GLY A 84 -4.45 -1.12 7.68
CA GLY A 84 -3.35 -1.28 6.76
C GLY A 84 -3.41 -0.20 5.67
N ARG A 85 -3.48 -0.63 4.40
CA ARG A 85 -3.66 0.27 3.25
C ARG A 85 -5.12 0.66 2.98
N GLY A 86 -6.05 0.35 3.88
CA GLY A 86 -7.46 0.76 3.82
C GLY A 86 -8.37 -0.15 3.00
N THR A 87 -8.07 -1.45 2.84
CA THR A 87 -8.86 -2.34 1.98
C THR A 87 -10.34 -2.39 2.39
N THR A 88 -10.66 -2.48 3.69
CA THR A 88 -12.03 -2.36 4.20
C THR A 88 -12.65 -1.02 3.82
N SER A 89 -12.01 0.09 4.18
CA SER A 89 -12.55 1.44 3.96
C SER A 89 -12.83 1.74 2.50
N ILE A 90 -11.94 1.33 1.59
CA ILE A 90 -12.15 1.52 0.13
C ILE A 90 -13.37 0.73 -0.33
N GLN A 91 -13.55 -0.53 0.10
CA GLN A 91 -14.69 -1.35 -0.32
C GLN A 91 -16.02 -0.89 0.31
N CYS A 92 -16.01 -0.45 1.57
CA CYS A 92 -17.16 0.18 2.20
C CYS A 92 -17.55 1.46 1.45
N GLN A 93 -16.59 2.33 1.15
CA GLN A 93 -16.83 3.58 0.43
C GLN A 93 -17.41 3.33 -0.97
N LYS A 94 -16.91 2.31 -1.69
CA LYS A 94 -17.46 1.94 -3.01
C LYS A 94 -18.93 1.53 -2.98
N GLN A 95 -19.44 1.15 -1.80
CA GLN A 95 -20.83 0.75 -1.58
C GLN A 95 -21.64 1.81 -0.81
N GLY A 96 -21.11 3.02 -0.61
CA GLY A 96 -21.77 4.08 0.14
C GLY A 96 -21.83 3.84 1.66
N ILE A 97 -21.02 2.92 2.18
CA ILE A 97 -21.00 2.52 3.60
C ILE A 97 -19.92 3.30 4.35
N LYS A 98 -20.31 3.97 5.44
CA LYS A 98 -19.38 4.75 6.27
C LYS A 98 -18.40 3.83 6.97
N SER A 99 -17.15 4.24 7.05
CA SER A 99 -16.13 3.46 7.73
C SER A 99 -15.09 4.30 8.46
N LEU A 100 -14.54 3.72 9.53
CA LEU A 100 -13.36 4.22 10.22
C LEU A 100 -12.28 3.13 10.22
N GLY A 101 -11.14 3.44 9.62
CA GLY A 101 -9.92 2.67 9.76
C GLY A 101 -9.04 3.23 10.88
N ILE A 102 -8.37 2.35 11.62
CA ILE A 102 -7.28 2.70 12.52
C ILE A 102 -6.01 2.06 11.98
N GLU A 103 -4.92 2.82 11.98
CA GLU A 103 -3.61 2.32 11.58
C GLU A 103 -2.52 2.96 12.45
N ILE A 104 -1.49 2.19 12.78
CA ILE A 104 -0.35 2.65 13.58
C ILE A 104 0.82 3.10 12.70
N ASN A 105 0.97 2.51 11.52
CA ASN A 105 1.99 2.85 10.55
C ASN A 105 1.60 4.14 9.80
N PRO A 106 2.33 5.25 9.98
CA PRO A 106 1.97 6.53 9.36
C PRO A 106 1.93 6.48 7.83
N LEU A 107 2.80 5.67 7.21
CA LEU A 107 2.83 5.53 5.76
C LEU A 107 1.55 4.85 5.25
N LEU A 108 1.17 3.74 5.87
CA LEU A 108 -0.01 2.98 5.45
C LEU A 108 -1.29 3.77 5.71
N GLN A 109 -1.36 4.48 6.83
CA GLN A 109 -2.46 5.41 7.11
C GLN A 109 -2.60 6.47 6.02
N GLN A 110 -1.49 7.11 5.62
CA GLN A 110 -1.53 8.13 4.56
C GLN A 110 -1.91 7.56 3.20
N VAL A 111 -1.38 6.39 2.84
CA VAL A 111 -1.78 5.67 1.62
C VAL A 111 -3.28 5.44 1.64
N GLY A 112 -3.80 4.80 2.69
CA GLY A 112 -5.21 4.46 2.79
C GLY A 112 -6.11 5.70 2.77
N GLN A 113 -5.81 6.72 3.57
CA GLN A 113 -6.60 7.97 3.61
C GLN A 113 -6.65 8.66 2.24
N LYS A 114 -5.52 8.74 1.53
CA LYS A 114 -5.46 9.37 0.21
C LYS A 114 -6.16 8.55 -0.88
N SER A 115 -6.19 7.22 -0.74
CA SER A 115 -6.95 6.32 -1.62
C SER A 115 -8.47 6.46 -1.47
N LEU A 116 -8.97 7.18 -0.46
CA LEU A 116 -10.40 7.48 -0.27
C LEU A 116 -10.86 8.77 -0.99
N ILE A 117 -9.95 9.49 -1.67
CA ILE A 117 -10.26 10.73 -2.38
C ILE A 117 -10.37 10.43 -3.88
N TRP A 118 -11.54 10.68 -4.47
CA TRP A 118 -11.88 10.30 -5.86
C TRP A 118 -12.27 11.50 -6.73
N GLU A 119 -11.53 12.59 -6.62
CA GLU A 119 -11.65 13.79 -7.45
C GLU A 119 -11.12 13.54 -8.87
N ARG A 120 -11.85 14.05 -9.87
CA ARG A 120 -11.47 13.98 -11.30
C ARG A 120 -11.13 15.35 -11.88
N GLU A 121 -11.40 16.37 -11.10
CA GLU A 121 -11.11 17.75 -11.39
C GLU A 121 -9.58 17.89 -11.46
N ASN A 122 -9.08 18.60 -12.46
CA ASN A 122 -7.65 18.90 -12.61
C ASN A 122 -6.73 17.70 -12.92
N LEU A 123 -7.24 16.55 -13.39
CA LEU A 123 -6.38 15.42 -13.79
C LEU A 123 -5.39 15.76 -14.91
N ASN A 124 -5.62 16.82 -15.69
CA ASN A 124 -4.65 17.37 -16.65
C ASN A 124 -3.35 17.84 -15.97
N LEU A 125 -3.38 18.19 -14.67
CA LEU A 125 -2.18 18.54 -13.92
C LEU A 125 -1.21 17.36 -13.74
N LEU A 126 -1.68 16.11 -13.88
CA LEU A 126 -0.81 14.94 -13.88
C LEU A 126 0.07 14.92 -15.13
N ASP A 127 -0.48 15.28 -16.29
CA ASP A 127 0.27 15.35 -17.56
C ASP A 127 1.28 16.51 -17.51
N ASP A 128 0.86 17.68 -16.99
CA ASP A 128 1.76 18.81 -16.73
C ASP A 128 2.91 18.43 -15.79
N TYR A 129 2.63 17.65 -14.76
CA TYR A 129 3.64 17.16 -13.83
C TYR A 129 4.66 16.25 -14.54
N LEU A 130 4.19 15.32 -15.37
CA LEU A 130 5.04 14.42 -16.13
C LEU A 130 5.96 15.18 -17.10
N LEU A 131 5.44 16.16 -17.82
CA LEU A 131 6.23 17.00 -18.71
C LEU A 131 7.33 17.76 -17.95
N GLU A 132 7.01 18.30 -16.78
CA GLU A 132 7.96 19.06 -15.97
C GLU A 132 9.07 18.17 -15.39
N ILE A 133 8.73 17.02 -14.79
CA ILE A 133 9.76 16.10 -14.28
C ILE A 133 10.64 15.56 -15.41
N TYR A 134 10.07 15.28 -16.60
CA TYR A 134 10.84 14.81 -17.75
C TYR A 134 11.85 15.86 -18.21
N SER A 135 11.44 17.13 -18.28
CA SER A 135 12.32 18.23 -18.64
C SER A 135 13.49 18.35 -17.66
N ILE A 136 13.21 18.36 -16.35
CA ILE A 136 14.24 18.52 -15.31
C ILE A 136 15.16 17.29 -15.24
N ILE A 137 14.63 16.07 -15.36
CA ILE A 137 15.45 14.85 -15.40
C ILE A 137 16.44 14.90 -16.57
N ASN A 138 16.01 15.37 -17.75
CA ASN A 138 16.89 15.51 -18.91
C ASN A 138 17.92 16.64 -18.75
N GLU A 139 17.53 17.78 -18.19
CA GLU A 139 18.44 18.89 -17.88
C GLU A 139 19.57 18.44 -16.94
N PHE A 140 19.24 17.67 -15.91
CA PHE A 140 20.18 17.19 -14.90
C PHE A 140 20.76 15.80 -15.19
N LYS A 141 20.59 15.27 -16.41
CA LYS A 141 20.95 13.89 -16.75
C LYS A 141 22.42 13.57 -16.43
N THR A 142 23.34 14.45 -16.81
CA THR A 142 24.79 14.30 -16.61
C THR A 142 25.30 14.89 -15.29
N LEU A 143 24.43 15.57 -14.54
CA LEU A 143 24.78 16.22 -13.27
C LEU A 143 24.69 15.25 -12.08
N SER A 144 25.47 15.57 -11.05
CA SER A 144 25.55 14.79 -9.82
C SER A 144 24.29 14.95 -8.95
N LEU A 145 24.09 14.01 -8.03
CA LEU A 145 23.06 14.13 -6.99
C LEU A 145 23.23 15.42 -6.16
N GLY A 146 24.47 15.82 -5.87
CA GLY A 146 24.78 17.07 -5.14
C GLY A 146 24.29 18.33 -5.85
N SER A 147 24.32 18.33 -7.19
CA SER A 147 23.80 19.44 -7.99
C SER A 147 22.30 19.64 -7.79
N ILE A 148 21.54 18.53 -7.70
CA ILE A 148 20.09 18.56 -7.44
C ILE A 148 19.77 19.02 -6.02
N ILE A 149 20.52 18.53 -5.03
CA ILE A 149 20.39 18.95 -3.62
C ILE A 149 20.55 20.47 -3.50
N ASN A 150 21.58 21.02 -4.14
CA ASN A 150 21.85 22.45 -4.13
C ASN A 150 20.78 23.25 -4.89
N GLN A 151 20.39 22.80 -6.09
CA GLN A 151 19.39 23.48 -6.93
C GLN A 151 18.04 23.62 -6.23
N PHE A 152 17.56 22.55 -5.59
CA PHE A 152 16.28 22.56 -4.88
C PHE A 152 16.38 23.01 -3.42
N ASN A 153 17.60 23.30 -2.92
CA ASN A 153 17.86 23.56 -1.51
C ASN A 153 17.19 22.51 -0.60
N THR A 154 17.42 21.24 -0.92
CA THR A 154 16.76 20.09 -0.28
C THR A 154 17.79 19.11 0.29
N ASN A 155 17.33 18.05 0.95
CA ASN A 155 18.20 17.03 1.55
C ASN A 155 17.91 15.63 1.01
N ILE A 156 18.94 14.78 1.08
CA ILE A 156 18.81 13.33 0.93
C ILE A 156 17.94 12.80 2.08
N PRO A 157 17.02 11.84 1.84
CA PRO A 157 16.25 11.21 2.90
C PRO A 157 17.14 10.64 4.02
N ILE A 158 16.77 10.90 5.27
CA ILE A 158 17.47 10.39 6.46
C ILE A 158 17.06 8.92 6.65
N ILE A 159 17.66 8.04 5.86
CA ILE A 159 17.48 6.59 5.99
C ILE A 159 18.85 5.92 6.11
N HIS A 160 18.92 4.87 6.93
CA HIS A 160 20.14 4.09 7.07
C HIS A 160 20.53 3.45 5.74
N ASN A 161 21.78 3.66 5.31
CA ASN A 161 22.33 3.20 4.03
C ASN A 161 21.44 3.50 2.82
N VAL A 162 21.06 4.78 2.63
CA VAL A 162 20.22 5.22 1.50
C VAL A 162 20.67 4.69 0.14
N PHE A 163 21.98 4.60 -0.12
CA PHE A 163 22.51 4.10 -1.39
C PHE A 163 22.42 2.58 -1.56
N ARG A 164 22.10 1.84 -0.48
CA ARG A 164 21.72 0.44 -0.58
C ARG A 164 20.31 0.31 -1.18
N TRP A 165 19.42 1.23 -0.82
CA TRP A 165 18.06 1.27 -1.34
C TRP A 165 18.02 1.75 -2.78
N TRP A 166 18.74 2.81 -3.12
CA TRP A 166 18.72 3.39 -4.48
C TRP A 166 20.12 3.73 -4.97
N LYS A 167 20.38 3.46 -6.25
CA LYS A 167 21.55 4.04 -6.93
C LYS A 167 21.45 5.58 -6.92
N GLN A 168 22.57 6.27 -7.02
CA GLN A 168 22.60 7.73 -6.93
C GLN A 168 21.78 8.43 -8.02
N ASP A 169 21.80 7.90 -9.25
CA ASP A 169 21.00 8.38 -10.38
C ASP A 169 19.51 8.17 -10.15
N VAL A 170 19.11 6.99 -9.66
CA VAL A 170 17.72 6.69 -9.30
C VAL A 170 17.23 7.62 -8.18
N LEU A 171 18.03 7.79 -7.12
CA LEU A 171 17.69 8.68 -6.01
C LEU A 171 17.58 10.14 -6.45
N LYS A 172 18.46 10.58 -7.36
CA LYS A 172 18.42 11.91 -7.97
C LYS A 172 17.08 12.15 -8.66
N GLU A 173 16.62 11.22 -9.48
CA GLU A 173 15.34 11.31 -10.19
C GLU A 173 14.14 11.28 -9.23
N LEU A 174 14.15 10.42 -8.20
CA LEU A 174 13.10 10.39 -7.17
C LEU A 174 13.01 11.71 -6.39
N ILE A 175 14.14 12.36 -6.09
CA ILE A 175 14.17 13.69 -5.46
C ILE A 175 13.57 14.74 -6.39
N ILE A 176 13.94 14.76 -7.68
CA ILE A 176 13.33 15.68 -8.66
C ILE A 176 11.80 15.53 -8.64
N CYS A 177 11.30 14.30 -8.68
CA CYS A 177 9.87 14.02 -8.64
C CYS A 177 9.21 14.54 -7.35
N ARG A 178 9.85 14.30 -6.20
CA ARG A 178 9.39 14.84 -4.90
C ARG A 178 9.31 16.36 -4.91
N GLU A 179 10.38 17.05 -5.32
CA GLU A 179 10.46 18.51 -5.27
C GLU A 179 9.46 19.17 -6.24
N VAL A 180 9.28 18.60 -7.43
CA VAL A 180 8.25 19.08 -8.37
C VAL A 180 6.86 18.88 -7.78
N MET A 181 6.56 17.71 -7.18
CA MET A 181 5.26 17.43 -6.55
C MET A 181 4.94 18.42 -5.42
N LEU A 182 5.95 18.93 -4.72
CA LEU A 182 5.77 19.88 -3.63
C LEU A 182 5.41 21.30 -4.09
N LYS A 183 5.55 21.63 -5.38
CA LYS A 183 5.20 22.95 -5.91
C LYS A 183 3.70 23.23 -5.79
N GLN A 184 3.34 24.48 -5.48
CA GLN A 184 1.96 24.90 -5.24
C GLN A 184 1.01 24.60 -6.41
N LYS A 185 1.51 24.65 -7.65
CA LYS A 185 0.75 24.32 -8.88
C LYS A 185 0.09 22.94 -8.81
N TYR A 186 0.71 21.98 -8.13
CA TYR A 186 0.23 20.59 -8.08
C TYR A 186 -0.56 20.25 -6.81
N SER A 187 -0.87 21.25 -5.98
CA SER A 187 -1.59 21.06 -4.70
C SER A 187 -2.91 20.28 -4.85
N LEU A 188 -3.67 20.54 -5.91
CA LEU A 188 -4.97 19.89 -6.19
C LEU A 188 -4.86 18.39 -6.52
N VAL A 189 -3.72 17.95 -7.07
CA VAL A 189 -3.49 16.53 -7.43
C VAL A 189 -2.42 15.88 -6.57
N LYS A 190 -1.97 16.58 -5.51
CA LYS A 190 -0.82 16.17 -4.69
C LYS A 190 -1.00 14.80 -4.05
N ASN A 191 -2.24 14.42 -3.70
CA ASN A 191 -2.51 13.11 -3.13
C ASN A 191 -2.18 11.97 -4.10
N TYR A 192 -2.57 12.11 -5.37
CA TYR A 192 -2.29 11.13 -6.41
C TYR A 192 -0.79 11.06 -6.75
N LEU A 193 -0.15 12.23 -6.87
CA LEU A 193 1.30 12.31 -7.06
C LEU A 193 2.06 11.65 -5.90
N TRP A 194 1.61 11.89 -4.67
CA TRP A 194 2.23 11.32 -3.47
C TRP A 194 2.10 9.80 -3.42
N ILE A 195 0.92 9.24 -3.74
CA ILE A 195 0.74 7.78 -3.80
C ILE A 195 1.64 7.17 -4.88
N ALA A 196 1.62 7.74 -6.09
CA ALA A 196 2.43 7.26 -7.21
C ALA A 196 3.93 7.29 -6.89
N LEU A 197 4.42 8.41 -6.33
CA LEU A 197 5.83 8.55 -5.93
C LEU A 197 6.19 7.59 -4.80
N THR A 198 5.28 7.35 -3.85
CA THR A 198 5.50 6.42 -2.73
C THR A 198 5.66 4.98 -3.23
N GLU A 199 4.78 4.51 -4.12
CA GLU A 199 4.92 3.19 -4.73
C GLU A 199 6.17 3.13 -5.62
N ALA A 200 6.46 4.18 -6.38
CA ALA A 200 7.68 4.27 -7.19
C ALA A 200 8.96 4.20 -6.35
N CYS A 201 9.01 4.81 -5.17
CA CYS A 201 10.15 4.68 -4.25
C CYS A 201 10.44 3.21 -3.90
N LEU A 202 9.40 2.38 -3.71
CA LEU A 202 9.56 0.94 -3.45
C LEU A 202 9.90 0.17 -4.73
N ASN A 203 9.27 0.50 -5.85
CA ASN A 203 9.47 -0.20 -7.12
C ASN A 203 10.82 0.12 -7.76
N CYS A 204 11.37 1.31 -7.53
CA CYS A 204 12.69 1.74 -7.96
C CYS A 204 13.80 1.40 -6.95
N ALA A 205 13.47 0.83 -5.78
CA ALA A 205 14.49 0.40 -4.81
C ALA A 205 15.16 -0.92 -5.24
N ASN A 206 16.39 -1.14 -4.82
CA ASN A 206 17.16 -2.36 -5.03
C ASN A 206 16.73 -3.46 -4.04
N ILE A 207 15.44 -3.80 -4.10
CA ILE A 207 14.80 -4.76 -3.21
C ILE A 207 13.89 -5.72 -3.98
N HIS A 208 13.65 -6.89 -3.38
CA HIS A 208 12.64 -7.84 -3.77
C HIS A 208 11.52 -7.88 -2.73
N ARG A 209 10.26 -7.85 -3.19
CA ARG A 209 9.03 -7.87 -2.37
C ARG A 209 8.19 -9.13 -2.63
N ASN A 210 8.84 -10.22 -3.04
CA ASN A 210 8.18 -11.49 -3.43
C ASN A 210 7.79 -12.35 -2.22
N HIS A 211 8.27 -12.00 -1.03
CA HIS A 211 7.94 -12.62 0.24
C HIS A 211 7.39 -11.56 1.21
N PRO A 212 6.83 -11.96 2.37
CA PRO A 212 6.40 -11.01 3.40
C PRO A 212 7.52 -10.08 3.89
N THR A 213 8.77 -10.52 3.72
CA THR A 213 9.97 -9.74 4.03
C THR A 213 10.57 -9.10 2.78
N ILE A 214 11.20 -7.95 2.98
CA ILE A 214 12.00 -7.26 1.96
C ILE A 214 13.39 -7.88 1.94
N THR A 215 13.89 -8.21 0.76
CA THR A 215 15.28 -8.68 0.56
C THR A 215 16.02 -7.69 -0.33
N PHE A 216 17.24 -7.29 0.03
CA PHE A 216 18.05 -6.40 -0.81
C PHE A 216 18.74 -7.16 -1.95
N ASP A 217 18.78 -6.54 -3.12
CA ASP A 217 19.66 -6.94 -4.23
C ASP A 217 20.90 -6.05 -4.18
N ASP A 218 21.95 -6.48 -3.48
CA ASP A 218 23.15 -5.66 -3.29
C ASP A 218 24.01 -5.53 -4.56
N ASN A 219 23.72 -6.28 -5.63
CA ASN A 219 24.43 -6.15 -6.91
C ASN A 219 23.94 -4.98 -7.76
N HIS A 220 22.73 -4.48 -7.47
CA HIS A 220 22.10 -3.36 -8.20
C HIS A 220 22.07 -3.56 -9.72
N ASN A 221 21.88 -4.80 -10.20
CA ASN A 221 21.97 -5.09 -11.64
C ASN A 221 20.73 -4.63 -12.43
N ARG A 222 19.62 -4.33 -11.73
CA ARG A 222 18.39 -3.88 -12.35
C ARG A 222 18.58 -2.50 -13.00
N LYS A 223 18.13 -2.38 -14.25
CA LYS A 223 17.95 -1.08 -14.91
C LYS A 223 16.62 -0.50 -14.43
N ILE A 224 16.68 0.66 -13.79
CA ILE A 224 15.52 1.32 -13.20
C ILE A 224 15.29 2.61 -13.99
N ASN A 225 14.06 2.84 -14.42
CA ASN A 225 13.63 4.06 -15.10
C ASN A 225 12.56 4.73 -14.23
N VAL A 226 12.92 5.77 -13.49
CA VAL A 226 12.01 6.40 -12.51
C VAL A 226 10.86 7.11 -13.21
N PHE A 227 11.15 7.81 -14.32
CA PHE A 227 10.14 8.50 -15.10
C PHE A 227 9.06 7.56 -15.63
N GLU A 228 9.47 6.42 -16.19
CA GLU A 228 8.54 5.41 -16.71
C GLU A 228 7.68 4.80 -15.59
N GLU A 229 8.28 4.46 -14.45
CA GLU A 229 7.53 3.93 -13.30
C GLU A 229 6.47 4.92 -12.82
N ILE A 230 6.84 6.19 -12.61
CA ILE A 230 5.89 7.23 -12.17
C ILE A 230 4.81 7.46 -13.22
N SER A 231 5.17 7.51 -14.50
CA SER A 231 4.22 7.69 -15.61
C SER A 231 3.18 6.56 -15.63
N GLN A 232 3.62 5.31 -15.50
CA GLN A 232 2.71 4.16 -15.44
C GLN A 232 1.81 4.20 -14.20
N ARG A 233 2.33 4.56 -13.02
CA ARG A 233 1.53 4.68 -11.79
C ARG A 233 0.46 5.78 -11.92
N LEU A 234 0.83 6.95 -12.45
CA LEU A 234 -0.12 8.05 -12.64
C LEU A 234 -1.19 7.71 -13.69
N GLU A 235 -0.82 7.01 -14.76
CA GLU A 235 -1.79 6.55 -15.76
C GLU A 235 -2.79 5.56 -15.18
N ILE A 236 -2.34 4.64 -14.31
CA ILE A 236 -3.21 3.73 -13.57
C ILE A 236 -4.22 4.51 -12.71
N ILE A 237 -3.74 5.49 -11.94
CA ILE A 237 -4.60 6.32 -11.07
C ILE A 237 -5.60 7.11 -11.92
N LYS A 238 -5.14 7.78 -12.98
CA LYS A 238 -5.96 8.57 -13.90
C LYS A 238 -7.04 7.71 -14.56
N THR A 239 -6.67 6.54 -15.08
CA THR A 239 -7.59 5.58 -15.69
C THR A 239 -8.64 5.08 -14.69
N ASP A 240 -8.22 4.74 -13.46
CA ASP A 240 -9.15 4.30 -12.42
C ASP A 240 -10.16 5.39 -12.06
N LEU A 241 -9.72 6.63 -11.91
CA LEU A 241 -10.59 7.77 -11.59
C LEU A 241 -11.57 8.09 -12.73
N ILE A 242 -11.11 8.09 -13.98
CA ILE A 242 -11.95 8.36 -15.15
C ILE A 242 -13.05 7.30 -15.29
N ASN A 243 -12.67 6.02 -15.13
CA ASN A 243 -13.58 4.89 -15.31
C ASN A 243 -14.44 4.58 -14.08
N LEU A 244 -14.23 5.27 -12.96
CA LEU A 244 -15.07 5.12 -11.78
C LEU A 244 -16.51 5.54 -12.13
N ASP A 245 -17.51 4.84 -11.60
CA ASP A 245 -18.91 5.23 -11.79
C ASP A 245 -19.21 6.58 -11.08
N CYS A 246 -20.13 7.39 -11.62
CA CYS A 246 -20.46 8.71 -11.07
C CYS A 246 -21.14 8.63 -9.70
N GLN A 247 -21.96 7.62 -9.45
CA GLN A 247 -22.56 7.36 -8.14
C GLN A 247 -21.48 6.90 -7.16
N ILE A 248 -20.58 6.00 -7.56
CA ILE A 248 -19.47 5.59 -6.70
C ILE A 248 -18.57 6.78 -6.35
N LYS A 249 -18.27 7.65 -7.33
CA LYS A 249 -17.49 8.88 -7.11
C LYS A 249 -18.11 9.78 -6.05
N SER A 250 -19.44 9.89 -6.00
CA SER A 250 -20.11 10.76 -5.02
C SER A 250 -19.95 10.28 -3.58
N PHE A 251 -19.50 9.04 -3.37
CA PHE A 251 -19.13 8.52 -2.06
C PHE A 251 -17.69 8.83 -1.64
N SER A 252 -16.94 9.65 -2.40
CA SER A 252 -15.60 10.10 -2.01
C SER A 252 -15.59 10.61 -0.57
N GLU A 253 -14.55 10.24 0.19
CA GLU A 253 -14.33 10.65 1.59
C GLU A 253 -15.43 10.23 2.59
N LEU A 254 -16.25 9.23 2.23
CA LEU A 254 -17.24 8.65 3.14
C LEU A 254 -16.61 7.71 4.18
N GLY A 255 -15.37 7.26 3.93
CA GLY A 255 -14.50 6.63 4.93
C GLY A 255 -13.45 7.59 5.48
N GLU A 256 -12.93 7.27 6.67
CA GLU A 256 -11.79 7.95 7.29
C GLU A 256 -10.80 6.91 7.82
N ILE A 257 -9.49 7.18 7.75
CA ILE A 257 -8.46 6.36 8.39
C ILE A 257 -7.63 7.24 9.32
N ARG A 258 -7.63 6.90 10.61
CA ARG A 258 -6.93 7.66 11.65
C ARG A 258 -5.62 6.98 12.04
N LEU A 259 -4.58 7.82 12.18
CA LEU A 259 -3.32 7.40 12.77
C LEU A 259 -3.49 7.33 14.28
N VAL A 260 -3.27 6.16 14.88
CA VAL A 260 -3.19 6.03 16.33
C VAL A 260 -1.73 6.11 16.74
N GLN A 261 -1.42 7.12 17.54
CA GLN A 261 -0.20 7.12 18.35
C GLN A 261 -0.50 6.29 19.60
N LEU A 262 0.23 5.21 19.80
CA LEU A 262 0.28 4.58 21.11
C LEU A 262 0.83 5.64 22.05
N GLY A 263 0.00 6.14 22.98
CA GLY A 263 0.47 7.05 24.01
C GLY A 263 1.62 6.42 24.79
N GLU A 264 2.49 7.24 25.36
CA GLU A 264 3.48 6.83 26.37
C GLU A 264 2.80 6.37 27.68
N SER A 265 1.86 5.42 27.59
CA SER A 265 1.52 4.59 28.74
C SER A 265 2.60 3.53 28.81
N ASN A 266 3.47 3.63 29.82
CA ASN A 266 4.40 2.56 30.21
C ASN A 266 3.76 1.18 29.94
N PRO A 267 4.43 0.27 29.20
CA PRO A 267 3.90 -1.07 29.06
C PRO A 267 3.69 -1.62 30.48
N PRO A 268 2.52 -2.23 30.79
CA PRO A 268 2.35 -2.90 32.08
C PRO A 268 3.51 -3.88 32.26
N ASP A 269 4.05 -3.95 33.49
CA ASP A 269 5.25 -4.67 33.97
C ASP A 269 5.28 -6.21 33.69
N PHE A 270 4.65 -6.69 32.63
CA PHE A 270 4.54 -8.11 32.27
C PHE A 270 5.83 -8.73 31.74
N TYR A 271 6.86 -7.94 31.41
CA TYR A 271 8.11 -8.44 30.82
C TYR A 271 9.31 -8.51 31.79
N ARG A 272 9.12 -8.30 33.10
CA ARG A 272 10.24 -8.33 34.07
C ARG A 272 10.64 -9.71 34.63
N ASN A 273 9.91 -10.79 34.34
CA ASN A 273 10.13 -12.09 35.01
C ASN A 273 10.57 -13.24 34.09
N PHE A 274 11.48 -13.02 33.15
CA PHE A 274 12.19 -14.12 32.47
C PHE A 274 13.66 -13.77 32.23
N ARG A 275 14.39 -13.59 33.33
CA ARG A 275 15.85 -13.80 33.41
C ARG A 275 16.18 -14.28 34.81
N ASP A 276 16.07 -15.58 35.02
CA ASP A 276 16.88 -16.38 35.94
C ASP A 276 17.34 -17.62 35.16
#